data_AF-A0A8S0TB68-F1
#
_entry.id   AF-A0A8S0TB68-F1
#
_cell.length_a   1.000
_cell.length_b   1.000
_cell.length_c   1.000
_cell.angle_alpha   90.00
_cell.angle_beta   90.00
_cell.angle_gamma   90.00
#
_symmetry.space_group_name_H-M   'P 1'
#
loop_
_entity.id
_entity.type
_entity.pdbx_description
1 polymer ?
#
loop_
_entity_poly.entity_id
_entity_poly.type
_entity_poly.pdbx_seq_one_letter_code
_entity_poly.pdbx_strand_id
1 'polypeptide(L)'
;MFKCCLHSQLQFRSETSLESDHLMGSREPIVLIFLILISTYESSAKGGIAEELNEEFTEGLLLRPLPDRKVLAHFHFQSSVPPTRIYGRHHHLFPKSIYQLVNKFRVREMELSFTQGRWNYERWGGYDPISSSSAKPPGVELWADFDVPLDQVDDSWRNLTHALSGLFCASINFLEHSTSYSAPQWSFHSFAGKLRYGTLPREAVCTENLTPWLKLLPCRDKAGLSALMDRPSIYKGYYHSQRLHLTSDDFGTAKSNAGTMLEQTLTVVLQPNTLGARAMVSGKTLQPSWSLNSLFGRKVHGKCSVSKSSNVYVQFEQNLVSELKEVRKKSEAPESGILIHDDFGNNTIFEMSASPDRVVKEVENLQKEDSSILLEFLVEDYNDSKPFDLGLRWKLPVVWSCQQAPLHASRFLMGSGNERGAIAISLKSLSSNNTPTVGCCEKGSQLRINIFQVVPWYVKVYYHTLKVFIDGELQSTMENIEKIHISPSEDKVSPGVMEMILRLPCGVITAALTLEFDKVKHFD
;
A
#
# COMPACT_ATOMS: atom_id res chain seq x y z
N MET A 1 44.15 48.42 -47.44
CA MET A 1 44.23 49.34 -46.29
C MET A 1 43.76 48.56 -45.07
N PHE A 2 44.70 47.93 -44.34
CA PHE A 2 45.29 48.44 -43.08
C PHE A 2 44.20 48.62 -41.99
N LYS A 3 44.17 47.94 -40.83
CA LYS A 3 45.14 47.23 -39.95
C LYS A 3 44.34 46.15 -39.17
N CYS A 4 44.76 44.90 -38.93
CA CYS A 4 45.94 44.33 -38.23
C CYS A 4 46.14 44.74 -36.76
N CYS A 5 45.90 43.79 -35.84
CA CYS A 5 46.84 43.18 -34.86
C CYS A 5 46.09 42.77 -33.58
N LEU A 6 46.10 41.52 -33.06
CA LEU A 6 47.09 40.48 -32.73
C LEU A 6 47.34 40.38 -31.20
N HIS A 7 47.51 39.12 -30.77
CA HIS A 7 47.96 38.55 -29.47
C HIS A 7 46.84 38.23 -28.44
N SER A 8 46.45 36.97 -28.18
CA SER A 8 47.12 35.76 -27.60
C SER A 8 47.40 35.92 -26.10
N GLN A 9 47.15 35.01 -25.15
CA GLN A 9 47.11 33.53 -25.09
C GLN A 9 46.03 33.10 -24.04
N LEU A 10 45.51 31.87 -23.88
CA LEU A 10 46.08 30.52 -23.66
C LEU A 10 44.95 29.47 -23.96
N GLN A 11 45.22 28.36 -24.67
CA GLN A 11 45.28 26.96 -24.16
C GLN A 11 44.06 26.53 -23.28
N PHE A 12 43.33 25.44 -23.49
CA PHE A 12 43.60 24.13 -24.10
C PHE A 12 42.29 23.46 -24.56
N ARG A 13 42.46 22.39 -25.32
CA ARG A 13 41.53 21.53 -26.07
C ARG A 13 40.68 20.61 -25.16
N SER A 14 39.43 20.40 -25.60
CA SER A 14 38.63 19.16 -25.65
C SER A 14 38.25 18.36 -24.39
N GLU A 15 37.01 17.85 -24.46
CA GLU A 15 36.38 16.71 -23.74
C GLU A 15 35.71 16.98 -22.39
N THR A 16 34.37 17.00 -22.40
CA THR A 16 33.48 16.45 -21.35
C THR A 16 32.10 16.21 -22.00
N SER A 17 31.80 14.98 -22.44
CA SER A 17 31.21 13.88 -21.66
C SER A 17 29.69 13.98 -21.57
N LEU A 18 29.02 13.05 -22.27
CA LEU A 18 27.63 12.68 -22.06
C LEU A 18 27.40 12.44 -20.55
N GLU A 19 26.57 13.26 -19.93
CA GLU A 19 25.94 12.89 -18.67
C GLU A 19 24.69 12.08 -18.99
N SER A 20 24.83 10.78 -18.75
CA SER A 20 23.77 9.78 -18.77
C SER A 20 22.71 10.12 -17.73
N ASP A 21 21.49 10.35 -18.19
CA ASP A 21 20.28 10.30 -17.38
C ASP A 21 20.20 8.94 -16.68
N HIS A 22 20.57 8.93 -15.39
CA HIS A 22 20.35 7.78 -14.53
C HIS A 22 18.85 7.63 -14.31
N LEU A 23 18.24 6.67 -15.01
CA LEU A 23 16.96 6.08 -14.64
C LEU A 23 17.01 5.68 -13.16
N MET A 24 16.37 6.48 -12.30
CA MET A 24 15.98 6.06 -10.97
C MET A 24 14.82 5.07 -11.12
N GLY A 25 15.16 3.80 -11.28
CA GLY A 25 14.22 2.70 -11.08
C GLY A 25 13.64 2.79 -9.69
N SER A 26 12.30 2.83 -9.60
CA SER A 26 11.60 2.57 -8.35
C SER A 26 12.06 1.21 -7.85
N ARG A 27 12.74 1.20 -6.70
CA ARG A 27 12.85 -0.01 -5.91
C ARG A 27 11.47 -0.28 -5.32
N GLU A 28 10.62 -0.94 -6.08
CA GLU A 28 9.42 -1.58 -5.56
C GLU A 28 9.83 -2.59 -4.48
N PRO A 29 9.10 -2.69 -3.36
CA PRO A 29 9.40 -3.68 -2.34
C PRO A 29 9.24 -5.09 -2.94
N ILE A 30 10.25 -5.95 -2.68
CA ILE A 30 10.47 -7.29 -3.23
C ILE A 30 9.29 -8.28 -3.02
N VAL A 31 8.26 -7.88 -2.28
CA VAL A 31 7.05 -8.69 -2.06
C VAL A 31 6.04 -8.57 -3.21
N LEU A 32 5.99 -7.44 -3.94
CA LEU A 32 5.20 -7.37 -5.20
C LEU A 32 5.86 -8.26 -6.27
N ILE A 33 7.19 -8.28 -6.27
CA ILE A 33 8.02 -9.21 -7.05
C ILE A 33 7.67 -10.68 -6.74
N PHE A 34 7.22 -11.02 -5.53
CA PHE A 34 6.81 -12.39 -5.17
C PHE A 34 5.49 -12.85 -5.79
N LEU A 35 4.53 -11.94 -6.01
CA LEU A 35 3.29 -12.25 -6.74
C LEU A 35 3.51 -12.22 -8.27
N ILE A 36 4.47 -11.44 -8.75
CA ILE A 36 4.79 -11.31 -10.18
C ILE A 36 5.74 -12.43 -10.67
N LEU A 37 6.78 -12.83 -9.93
CA LEU A 37 7.81 -13.77 -10.40
C LEU A 37 7.42 -15.25 -10.45
N ILE A 38 6.29 -15.66 -9.85
CA ILE A 38 5.81 -17.04 -10.01
C ILE A 38 5.11 -17.23 -11.37
N SER A 39 4.87 -16.15 -12.13
CA SER A 39 4.25 -16.21 -13.46
C SER A 39 5.20 -16.31 -14.65
N THR A 40 6.53 -16.21 -14.46
CA THR A 40 7.50 -16.35 -15.56
C THR A 40 8.00 -17.79 -15.67
N TYR A 41 7.21 -18.64 -16.33
CA TYR A 41 7.72 -19.91 -16.86
C TYR A 41 8.54 -19.64 -18.13
N GLU A 42 9.67 -20.34 -18.27
CA GLU A 42 10.56 -20.28 -19.43
C GLU A 42 9.80 -20.61 -20.74
N SER A 43 9.57 -19.60 -21.59
CA SER A 43 9.15 -19.84 -22.96
C SER A 43 10.36 -20.14 -23.82
N SER A 44 10.60 -21.43 -24.04
CA SER A 44 11.48 -21.91 -25.10
C SER A 44 10.90 -21.46 -26.44
N ALA A 45 11.60 -20.55 -27.11
CA ALA A 45 11.21 -20.01 -28.41
C ALA A 45 11.10 -21.13 -29.45
N LYS A 46 9.86 -21.48 -29.81
CA LYS A 46 9.52 -22.08 -31.10
C LYS A 46 8.47 -21.21 -31.76
N GLY A 47 8.82 -20.73 -32.95
CA GLY A 47 8.10 -19.67 -33.65
C GLY A 47 6.70 -20.03 -34.12
N GLY A 48 5.91 -18.97 -34.28
CA GLY A 48 4.72 -18.92 -35.14
C GLY A 48 3.38 -19.13 -34.44
N ILE A 49 2.79 -18.04 -33.96
CA ILE A 49 1.42 -17.50 -34.20
C ILE A 49 1.32 -16.26 -33.31
N ALA A 50 0.79 -15.14 -33.82
CA ALA A 50 0.57 -13.94 -33.02
C ALA A 50 -0.38 -14.29 -31.85
N GLU A 51 0.11 -14.27 -30.61
CA GLU A 51 -0.73 -14.45 -29.43
C GLU A 51 -1.82 -13.37 -29.44
N GLU A 52 -3.09 -13.80 -29.49
CA GLU A 52 -4.20 -12.92 -29.14
C GLU A 52 -3.97 -12.48 -27.70
N LEU A 53 -3.56 -11.22 -27.52
CA LEU A 53 -3.54 -10.61 -26.20
C LEU A 53 -4.98 -10.67 -25.65
N ASN A 54 -5.17 -11.46 -24.61
CA ASN A 54 -6.46 -11.70 -23.97
C ASN A 54 -6.56 -10.95 -22.64
N GLU A 55 -7.79 -10.71 -22.21
CA GLU A 55 -8.05 -10.21 -20.86
C GLU A 55 -7.67 -11.28 -19.83
N GLU A 56 -7.01 -10.89 -18.74
CA GLU A 56 -6.66 -11.80 -17.66
C GLU A 56 -7.29 -11.34 -16.34
N PHE A 57 -7.61 -12.32 -15.49
CA PHE A 57 -8.09 -12.10 -14.13
C PHE A 57 -7.36 -13.05 -13.17
N THR A 58 -6.87 -12.54 -12.04
CA THR A 58 -6.27 -13.35 -10.98
C THR A 58 -6.87 -12.99 -9.63
N GLU A 59 -6.95 -13.96 -8.71
CA GLU A 59 -7.40 -13.75 -7.34
C GLU A 59 -6.44 -14.37 -6.33
N GLY A 60 -6.16 -13.63 -5.26
CA GLY A 60 -5.30 -14.04 -4.17
C GLY A 60 -5.86 -13.61 -2.80
N LEU A 61 -5.64 -14.44 -1.78
CA LEU A 61 -5.95 -14.10 -0.39
C LEU A 61 -4.74 -14.40 0.48
N LEU A 62 -4.22 -13.38 1.13
CA LEU A 62 -3.17 -13.51 2.14
C LEU A 62 -3.77 -13.46 3.54
N LEU A 63 -3.44 -14.45 4.36
CA LEU A 63 -3.78 -14.54 5.78
C LEU A 63 -2.51 -14.44 6.60
N ARG A 64 -2.52 -13.58 7.62
CA ARG A 64 -1.39 -13.39 8.53
C ARG A 64 -1.90 -13.34 9.97
N PRO A 65 -1.48 -14.25 10.86
CA PRO A 65 -1.76 -14.13 12.28
C PRO A 65 -1.05 -12.90 12.85
N LEU A 66 -1.71 -12.17 13.74
CA LEU A 66 -1.20 -10.95 14.35
C LEU A 66 -0.92 -11.16 15.85
N PRO A 67 0.09 -10.49 16.43
CA PRO A 67 0.50 -10.69 17.82
C PRO A 67 -0.58 -10.29 18.83
N ASP A 68 -1.49 -9.39 18.43
CA ASP A 68 -2.62 -8.93 19.24
C ASP A 68 -3.88 -9.82 19.14
N ARG A 69 -3.67 -11.10 18.79
CA ARG A 69 -4.68 -12.17 18.75
C ARG A 69 -5.75 -11.94 17.68
N LYS A 70 -5.39 -11.26 16.60
CA LYS A 70 -6.22 -11.02 15.41
C LYS A 70 -5.61 -11.74 14.21
N VAL A 71 -6.31 -11.69 13.10
CA VAL A 71 -5.86 -12.19 11.80
C VAL A 71 -6.05 -11.09 10.78
N LEU A 72 -4.97 -10.75 10.09
CA LEU A 72 -5.01 -9.92 8.90
C LEU A 72 -5.41 -10.80 7.72
N ALA A 73 -6.38 -10.32 6.95
CA ALA A 73 -6.78 -10.88 5.66
C ALA A 73 -6.63 -9.81 4.60
N HIS A 74 -5.82 -10.06 3.57
CA HIS A 74 -5.61 -9.17 2.45
C HIS A 74 -6.00 -9.89 1.16
N PHE A 75 -7.12 -9.49 0.59
CA PHE A 75 -7.57 -9.95 -0.71
C PHE A 75 -6.96 -9.07 -1.79
N HIS A 76 -6.49 -9.70 -2.86
CA HIS A 76 -5.90 -9.05 -4.02
C HIS A 76 -6.51 -9.64 -5.29
N PHE A 77 -7.13 -8.80 -6.09
CA PHE A 77 -7.63 -9.15 -7.41
C PHE A 77 -7.01 -8.24 -8.45
N GLN A 78 -6.64 -8.82 -9.59
CA GLN A 78 -6.07 -8.08 -10.69
C GLN A 78 -6.82 -8.44 -11.96
N SER A 79 -7.30 -7.42 -12.67
CA SER A 79 -7.90 -7.56 -13.99
C SER A 79 -7.05 -6.75 -14.98
N SER A 80 -6.64 -7.35 -16.09
CA SER A 80 -5.91 -6.66 -17.14
C SER A 80 -6.65 -6.76 -18.47
N VAL A 81 -6.60 -5.67 -19.23
CA VAL A 81 -7.06 -5.62 -20.61
C VAL A 81 -5.95 -5.09 -21.49
N PRO A 82 -5.60 -5.76 -22.59
CA PRO A 82 -4.56 -5.31 -23.50
C PRO A 82 -4.99 -4.06 -24.27
N PRO A 83 -4.02 -3.29 -24.82
CA PRO A 83 -4.34 -2.06 -25.53
C PRO A 83 -5.16 -2.36 -26.78
N THR A 84 -6.33 -1.71 -26.91
CA THR A 84 -7.20 -1.90 -28.07
C THR A 84 -7.39 -0.59 -28.84
N ARG A 85 -7.28 -0.66 -30.17
CA ARG A 85 -7.52 0.49 -31.06
C ARG A 85 -9.01 0.73 -31.36
N ILE A 86 -9.89 -0.14 -30.87
CA ILE A 86 -11.32 -0.13 -31.20
C ILE A 86 -12.10 0.29 -29.96
N TYR A 87 -12.54 1.56 -29.95
CA TYR A 87 -13.49 2.06 -28.97
C TYR A 87 -14.80 1.26 -29.02
N GLY A 88 -15.27 0.78 -27.87
CA GLY A 88 -16.58 0.12 -27.76
C GLY A 88 -16.56 -1.40 -27.89
N ARG A 89 -15.39 -2.06 -27.86
CA ARG A 89 -15.33 -3.53 -27.73
C ARG A 89 -16.03 -3.97 -26.44
N HIS A 90 -16.81 -5.04 -26.51
CA HIS A 90 -17.34 -5.69 -25.32
C HIS A 90 -16.20 -6.45 -24.63
N HIS A 91 -15.84 -6.02 -23.43
CA HIS A 91 -14.93 -6.75 -22.54
C HIS A 91 -15.67 -7.92 -21.91
N HIS A 92 -14.97 -9.05 -21.75
CA HIS A 92 -15.55 -10.28 -21.21
C HIS A 92 -15.29 -10.42 -19.72
N LEU A 93 -14.14 -9.92 -19.24
CA LEU A 93 -13.70 -9.97 -17.86
C LEU A 93 -13.56 -8.56 -17.28
N PHE A 94 -12.97 -7.63 -18.03
CA PHE A 94 -12.68 -6.30 -17.50
C PHE A 94 -13.97 -5.46 -17.34
N PRO A 95 -14.17 -4.78 -16.19
CA PRO A 95 -15.40 -4.04 -15.94
C PRO A 95 -15.56 -2.85 -16.88
N LYS A 96 -16.56 -2.92 -17.77
CA LYS A 96 -16.86 -1.89 -18.78
C LYS A 96 -17.01 -0.49 -18.19
N SER A 97 -17.63 -0.35 -17.01
CA SER A 97 -17.81 0.95 -16.34
C SER A 97 -16.49 1.63 -16.02
N ILE A 98 -15.49 0.86 -15.59
CA ILE A 98 -14.14 1.37 -15.31
C ILE A 98 -13.45 1.72 -16.62
N TYR A 99 -13.43 0.80 -17.60
CA TYR A 99 -12.78 1.06 -18.89
C TYR A 99 -13.31 2.32 -19.57
N GLN A 100 -14.63 2.53 -19.55
CA GLN A 100 -15.26 3.73 -20.09
C GLN A 100 -14.88 5.00 -19.32
N LEU A 101 -14.76 4.91 -17.99
CA LEU A 101 -14.34 6.02 -17.14
C LEU A 101 -12.88 6.42 -17.43
N VAL A 102 -11.97 5.44 -17.52
CA VAL A 102 -10.55 5.66 -17.87
C VAL A 102 -10.42 6.40 -19.19
N ASN A 103 -11.08 5.88 -20.23
CA ASN A 103 -11.00 6.44 -21.57
C ASN A 103 -11.68 7.81 -21.70
N LYS A 104 -12.82 7.99 -21.05
CA LYS A 104 -13.59 9.25 -21.13
C LYS A 104 -12.86 10.41 -20.47
N PHE A 105 -12.24 10.18 -19.31
CA PHE A 105 -11.55 11.21 -18.55
C PHE A 105 -10.03 11.21 -18.74
N ARG A 106 -9.52 10.33 -19.62
CA ARG A 106 -8.10 10.12 -19.89
C ARG A 106 -7.28 9.96 -18.62
N VAL A 107 -7.73 9.08 -17.73
CA VAL A 107 -7.05 8.79 -16.47
C VAL A 107 -5.85 7.90 -16.77
N ARG A 108 -4.63 8.40 -16.51
CA ARG A 108 -3.42 7.59 -16.65
C ARG A 108 -3.25 6.66 -15.46
N GLU A 109 -3.44 7.21 -14.27
CA GLU A 109 -3.34 6.48 -13.02
C GLU A 109 -4.34 7.04 -12.02
N MET A 110 -4.96 6.18 -11.23
CA MET A 110 -5.86 6.61 -10.17
C MET A 110 -5.86 5.61 -9.04
N GLU A 111 -6.05 6.11 -7.84
CA GLU A 111 -6.35 5.29 -6.68
C GLU A 111 -7.51 5.87 -5.90
N LEU A 112 -8.46 5.01 -5.57
CA LEU A 112 -9.60 5.31 -4.72
C LEU A 112 -9.60 4.33 -3.55
N SER A 113 -9.76 4.83 -2.34
CA SER A 113 -9.92 3.99 -1.16
C SER A 113 -11.08 4.40 -0.27
N PHE A 114 -11.71 3.40 0.35
CA PHE A 114 -12.71 3.53 1.40
C PHE A 114 -12.24 2.77 2.62
N THR A 115 -11.93 3.48 3.70
CA THR A 115 -11.37 2.86 4.91
C THR A 115 -12.20 3.16 6.15
N GLN A 116 -12.44 2.12 6.94
CA GLN A 116 -12.93 2.23 8.31
C GLN A 116 -11.90 1.69 9.30
N GLY A 117 -11.69 2.43 10.39
CA GLY A 117 -10.70 2.11 11.41
C GLY A 117 -9.34 2.73 11.12
N ARG A 118 -8.42 2.60 12.08
CA ARG A 118 -7.04 3.12 11.96
C ARG A 118 -6.07 1.95 11.98
N TRP A 119 -5.12 1.94 11.05
CA TRP A 119 -4.06 0.95 11.05
C TRP A 119 -3.19 1.08 12.31
N ASN A 120 -2.99 -0.02 13.03
CA ASN A 120 -2.12 -0.06 14.18
C ASN A 120 -0.70 -0.48 13.78
N TYR A 121 0.13 0.50 13.39
CA TYR A 121 1.49 0.28 12.92
C TYR A 121 2.41 -0.44 13.94
N GLU A 122 2.10 -0.36 15.24
CA GLU A 122 2.88 -1.04 16.29
C GLU A 122 2.55 -2.53 16.40
N ARG A 123 1.28 -2.89 16.19
CA ARG A 123 0.77 -4.26 16.41
C ARG A 123 0.55 -5.05 15.13
N TRP A 124 0.35 -4.38 14.00
CA TRP A 124 0.03 -5.01 12.71
C TRP A 124 1.16 -4.85 11.69
N GLY A 125 2.27 -4.23 12.09
CA GLY A 125 3.41 -3.95 11.25
C GLY A 125 3.34 -2.57 10.60
N GLY A 126 4.51 -1.99 10.32
CA GLY A 126 4.62 -0.70 9.65
C GLY A 126 5.73 -0.64 8.60
N TYR A 127 6.32 -1.79 8.31
CA TYR A 127 7.38 -1.91 7.31
C TYR A 127 7.15 -3.17 6.48
N ASP A 128 6.04 -3.19 5.77
CA ASP A 128 5.71 -4.23 4.81
C ASP A 128 4.82 -3.66 3.68
N PRO A 129 4.66 -4.35 2.55
CA PRO A 129 3.89 -3.85 1.40
C PRO A 129 2.43 -3.55 1.74
N ILE A 130 1.83 -4.30 2.67
CA ILE A 130 0.43 -4.08 3.05
C ILE A 130 0.32 -2.79 3.84
N SER A 131 1.15 -2.60 4.87
CA SER A 131 1.14 -1.36 5.67
C SER A 131 1.58 -0.12 4.90
N SER A 132 2.41 -0.26 3.86
CA SER A 132 2.86 0.86 3.04
C SER A 132 1.91 1.23 1.90
N SER A 133 1.30 0.25 1.23
CA SER A 133 0.47 0.51 0.04
C SER A 133 -1.04 0.40 0.31
N SER A 134 -1.47 -0.48 1.21
CA SER A 134 -2.88 -0.87 1.36
C SER A 134 -3.52 -0.40 2.68
N ALA A 135 -2.70 -0.02 3.67
CA ALA A 135 -3.16 0.69 4.86
C ALA A 135 -3.45 2.17 4.50
N LYS A 136 -4.71 2.44 4.17
CA LYS A 136 -5.20 3.76 3.77
C LYS A 136 -5.79 4.53 4.96
N PRO A 137 -5.88 5.87 4.90
CA PRO A 137 -6.47 6.69 5.96
C PRO A 137 -7.99 6.51 6.04
N PRO A 138 -8.63 6.73 7.21
CA PRO A 138 -10.07 6.61 7.38
C PRO A 138 -10.87 7.57 6.48
N GLY A 139 -12.04 7.13 6.01
CA GLY A 139 -12.89 7.86 5.09
C GLY A 139 -12.58 7.52 3.64
N VAL A 140 -12.69 8.51 2.76
CA VAL A 140 -12.31 8.36 1.34
C VAL A 140 -11.00 9.09 1.05
N GLU A 141 -10.12 8.45 0.31
CA GLU A 141 -8.95 9.07 -0.32
C GLU A 141 -9.00 8.79 -1.82
N LEU A 142 -8.79 9.84 -2.62
CA LEU A 142 -8.76 9.77 -4.08
C LEU A 142 -7.59 10.59 -4.59
N TRP A 143 -6.80 10.01 -5.49
CA TRP A 143 -5.90 10.76 -6.34
C TRP A 143 -5.92 10.23 -7.77
N ALA A 144 -5.67 11.11 -8.73
CA ALA A 144 -5.69 10.76 -10.14
C ALA A 144 -4.69 11.62 -10.94
N ASP A 145 -3.88 10.96 -11.78
CA ASP A 145 -3.07 11.57 -12.83
C ASP A 145 -3.82 11.49 -14.16
N PHE A 146 -3.86 12.62 -14.88
CA PHE A 146 -4.64 12.76 -16.10
C PHE A 146 -3.74 12.97 -17.31
N ASP A 147 -4.07 12.32 -18.43
CA ASP A 147 -3.46 12.56 -19.73
C ASP A 147 -4.28 13.57 -20.55
N VAL A 148 -4.42 14.77 -20.01
CA VAL A 148 -5.08 15.92 -20.67
C VAL A 148 -4.16 17.16 -20.67
N PRO A 149 -4.45 18.18 -21.50
CA PRO A 149 -3.86 19.51 -21.36
C PRO A 149 -4.09 20.10 -19.97
N LEU A 150 -3.15 20.90 -19.46
CA LEU A 150 -3.18 21.40 -18.06
C LEU A 150 -4.44 22.21 -17.72
N ASP A 151 -4.96 22.96 -18.70
CA ASP A 151 -6.18 23.75 -18.60
C ASP A 151 -7.45 22.89 -18.45
N GLN A 152 -7.40 21.59 -18.76
CA GLN A 152 -8.54 20.67 -18.71
C GLN A 152 -8.49 19.70 -17.52
N VAL A 153 -7.44 19.75 -16.69
CA VAL A 153 -7.24 18.82 -15.57
C VAL A 153 -8.35 18.99 -14.53
N ASP A 154 -8.69 20.23 -14.16
CA ASP A 154 -9.71 20.49 -13.13
C ASP A 154 -11.11 20.08 -13.59
N ASP A 155 -11.44 20.29 -14.87
CA ASP A 155 -12.69 19.81 -15.45
C ASP A 155 -12.76 18.28 -15.49
N SER A 156 -11.64 17.61 -15.81
CA SER A 156 -11.53 16.15 -15.81
C SER A 156 -11.68 15.58 -14.40
N TRP A 157 -11.06 16.22 -13.41
CA TRP A 157 -11.19 15.90 -11.99
C TRP A 157 -12.64 16.04 -11.51
N ARG A 158 -13.30 17.17 -11.77
CA ARG A 158 -14.72 17.38 -11.44
C ARG A 158 -15.58 16.27 -12.04
N ASN A 159 -15.42 15.98 -13.33
CA ASN A 159 -16.27 14.98 -13.98
C ASN A 159 -15.99 13.55 -13.45
N LEU A 160 -14.73 13.26 -13.11
CA LEU A 160 -14.32 11.98 -12.50
C LEU A 160 -14.97 11.80 -11.12
N THR A 161 -14.90 12.80 -10.24
CA THR A 161 -15.46 12.70 -8.87
C THR A 161 -16.96 12.49 -8.88
N HIS A 162 -17.69 13.14 -9.79
CA HIS A 162 -19.13 12.90 -10.01
C HIS A 162 -19.43 11.49 -10.51
N ALA A 163 -18.65 10.99 -11.48
CA ALA A 163 -18.83 9.64 -12.00
C ALA A 163 -18.57 8.56 -10.93
N LEU A 164 -17.52 8.73 -10.13
CA LEU A 164 -17.18 7.82 -9.03
C LEU A 164 -18.21 7.87 -7.91
N SER A 165 -18.73 9.06 -7.60
CA SER A 165 -19.83 9.23 -6.62
C SER A 165 -21.04 8.39 -7.01
N GLY A 166 -21.45 8.44 -8.28
CA GLY A 166 -22.55 7.62 -8.80
C GLY A 166 -22.23 6.11 -8.83
N LEU A 167 -20.98 5.73 -9.14
CA LEU A 167 -20.58 4.32 -9.21
C LEU A 167 -20.54 3.65 -7.83
N PHE A 168 -20.02 4.35 -6.82
CA PHE A 168 -19.82 3.81 -5.47
C PHE A 168 -20.88 4.23 -4.45
N CYS A 169 -21.86 5.04 -4.86
CA CYS A 169 -22.90 5.61 -3.99
C CYS A 169 -22.30 6.31 -2.77
N ALA A 170 -21.33 7.20 -3.00
CA ALA A 170 -20.57 7.89 -1.97
C ALA A 170 -20.44 9.39 -2.28
N SER A 171 -20.09 10.20 -1.29
CA SER A 171 -20.05 11.67 -1.41
C SER A 171 -18.78 12.21 -2.09
N ILE A 172 -18.16 11.43 -3.00
CA ILE A 172 -16.89 11.75 -3.67
C ILE A 172 -16.99 13.06 -4.46
N ASN A 173 -18.18 13.41 -4.94
CA ASN A 173 -18.44 14.66 -5.65
C ASN A 173 -18.07 15.92 -4.85
N PHE A 174 -18.03 15.87 -3.51
CA PHE A 174 -17.55 17.00 -2.68
C PHE A 174 -16.07 17.35 -2.90
N LEU A 175 -15.29 16.45 -3.50
CA LEU A 175 -13.92 16.71 -3.93
C LEU A 175 -13.85 17.58 -5.20
N GLU A 176 -14.96 17.93 -5.84
CA GLU A 176 -14.96 18.85 -6.98
C GLU A 176 -14.54 20.27 -6.62
N HIS A 177 -14.84 20.70 -5.38
CA HIS A 177 -14.57 22.05 -4.95
C HIS A 177 -13.06 22.22 -4.74
N SER A 178 -12.50 23.34 -5.23
CA SER A 178 -11.08 23.68 -5.11
C SER A 178 -10.58 23.75 -3.67
N THR A 179 -11.48 23.92 -2.70
CA THR A 179 -11.18 23.86 -1.26
C THR A 179 -10.94 22.45 -0.72
N SER A 180 -11.30 21.41 -1.48
CA SER A 180 -11.36 20.01 -1.06
C SER A 180 -10.27 19.13 -1.69
N TYR A 181 -9.53 19.64 -2.67
CA TYR A 181 -8.43 18.93 -3.32
C TYR A 181 -7.16 19.79 -3.37
N SER A 182 -6.02 19.13 -3.55
CA SER A 182 -4.71 19.73 -3.78
C SER A 182 -4.06 19.19 -5.05
N ALA A 183 -3.08 19.92 -5.56
CA ALA A 183 -2.28 19.55 -6.74
C ALA A 183 -0.81 19.36 -6.34
N PRO A 184 -0.46 18.24 -5.68
CA PRO A 184 0.93 17.97 -5.30
C PRO A 184 1.82 17.86 -6.54
N GLN A 185 3.06 18.36 -6.43
CA GLN A 185 4.01 18.39 -7.54
C GLN A 185 5.11 17.33 -7.43
N TRP A 186 5.48 16.93 -6.21
CA TRP A 186 6.67 16.11 -5.94
C TRP A 186 6.40 14.89 -5.05
N SER A 187 5.46 14.97 -4.09
CA SER A 187 5.23 13.92 -3.09
C SER A 187 4.70 12.61 -3.67
N PHE A 188 4.10 12.64 -4.86
CA PHE A 188 3.46 11.51 -5.53
C PHE A 188 3.94 11.44 -6.98
N HIS A 189 5.18 11.02 -7.21
CA HIS A 189 5.85 11.06 -8.53
C HIS A 189 5.83 12.47 -9.20
N SER A 190 6.69 12.72 -10.18
CA SER A 190 6.72 14.04 -10.83
C SER A 190 5.72 14.09 -12.00
N PHE A 191 4.44 14.35 -11.71
CA PHE A 191 3.37 14.34 -12.72
C PHE A 191 3.11 15.69 -13.41
N ALA A 192 4.11 16.56 -13.49
CA ALA A 192 4.04 17.83 -14.24
C ALA A 192 2.76 18.68 -14.00
N GLY A 193 2.20 18.66 -12.78
CA GLY A 193 1.00 19.42 -12.41
C GLY A 193 -0.35 18.82 -12.83
N LYS A 194 -0.36 17.59 -13.37
CA LYS A 194 -1.58 16.89 -13.81
C LYS A 194 -2.25 16.04 -12.73
N LEU A 195 -1.60 15.86 -11.58
CA LEU A 195 -2.13 15.12 -10.46
C LEU A 195 -3.12 15.97 -9.65
N ARG A 196 -4.19 15.33 -9.19
CA ARG A 196 -5.11 15.86 -8.18
C ARG A 196 -5.22 14.87 -7.03
N TYR A 197 -5.23 15.38 -5.81
CA TYR A 197 -5.32 14.61 -4.56
C TYR A 197 -6.43 15.18 -3.68
N GLY A 198 -7.31 14.35 -3.15
CA GLY A 198 -8.42 14.76 -2.29
C GLY A 198 -8.75 13.71 -1.24
N THR A 199 -9.23 14.15 -0.08
CA THR A 199 -9.68 13.25 0.98
C THR A 199 -10.99 13.74 1.60
N LEU A 200 -11.83 12.79 2.00
CA LEU A 200 -13.05 13.01 2.78
C LEU A 200 -12.97 12.19 4.08
N PRO A 201 -12.27 12.66 5.11
CA PRO A 201 -12.06 11.89 6.35
C PRO A 201 -13.34 11.63 7.16
N ARG A 202 -14.42 12.35 6.84
CA ARG A 202 -15.73 12.23 7.50
C ARG A 202 -16.72 11.36 6.70
N GLU A 203 -16.35 10.89 5.51
CA GLU A 203 -17.20 9.99 4.75
C GLU A 203 -17.38 8.69 5.55
N ALA A 204 -18.63 8.32 5.81
CA ALA A 204 -18.94 7.06 6.44
C ALA A 204 -18.76 5.93 5.42
N VAL A 205 -17.94 4.94 5.76
CA VAL A 205 -17.81 3.73 4.93
C VAL A 205 -18.89 2.74 5.34
N CYS A 206 -19.86 2.54 4.46
CA CYS A 206 -21.06 1.75 4.72
C CYS A 206 -21.01 0.42 3.96
N THR A 207 -21.82 -0.56 4.36
CA THR A 207 -21.89 -1.89 3.71
C THR A 207 -22.31 -1.82 2.24
N GLU A 208 -22.97 -0.73 1.88
CA GLU A 208 -23.44 -0.38 0.56
C GLU A 208 -22.29 -0.11 -0.40
N ASN A 209 -21.14 0.41 0.06
CA ASN A 209 -19.96 0.69 -0.79
C ASN A 209 -19.26 -0.59 -1.27
N LEU A 210 -19.34 -1.68 -0.48
CA LEU A 210 -18.75 -2.97 -0.88
C LEU A 210 -19.49 -3.60 -2.07
N THR A 211 -20.79 -3.32 -2.22
CA THR A 211 -21.62 -3.90 -3.29
C THR A 211 -21.16 -3.47 -4.70
N PRO A 212 -21.01 -2.17 -5.02
CA PRO A 212 -20.47 -1.76 -6.32
C PRO A 212 -19.02 -2.18 -6.51
N TRP A 213 -18.21 -2.23 -5.45
CA TRP A 213 -16.83 -2.75 -5.52
C TRP A 213 -16.80 -4.22 -5.95
N LEU A 214 -17.61 -5.08 -5.33
CA LEU A 214 -17.76 -6.49 -5.71
C LEU A 214 -18.32 -6.66 -7.13
N LYS A 215 -19.19 -5.76 -7.59
CA LYS A 215 -19.74 -5.82 -8.96
C LYS A 215 -18.69 -5.63 -10.05
N LEU A 216 -17.53 -5.05 -9.73
CA LEU A 216 -16.41 -4.93 -10.67
C LEU A 216 -15.66 -6.25 -10.88
N LEU A 217 -15.76 -7.19 -9.93
CA LEU A 217 -15.14 -8.50 -10.04
C LEU A 217 -15.96 -9.42 -10.96
N PRO A 218 -15.33 -10.23 -11.83
CA PRO A 218 -16.04 -11.14 -12.72
C PRO A 218 -16.97 -12.13 -11.99
N CYS A 219 -16.50 -12.71 -10.87
CA CYS A 219 -17.25 -13.67 -10.06
C CYS A 219 -18.05 -13.05 -8.90
N ARG A 220 -18.01 -11.71 -8.76
CA ARG A 220 -18.75 -10.93 -7.74
C ARG A 220 -18.57 -11.42 -6.30
N ASP A 221 -19.63 -11.96 -5.69
CA ASP A 221 -19.65 -12.54 -4.34
C ASP A 221 -20.15 -14.00 -4.36
N LYS A 222 -20.04 -14.66 -5.53
CA LYS A 222 -20.67 -15.96 -5.82
C LYS A 222 -19.68 -17.11 -5.92
N ALA A 223 -18.47 -16.86 -6.40
CA ALA A 223 -17.46 -17.91 -6.62
C ALA A 223 -16.04 -17.37 -6.38
N GLY A 224 -15.09 -18.29 -6.23
CA GLY A 224 -13.71 -17.93 -5.94
C GLY A 224 -13.52 -17.34 -4.54
N LEU A 225 -12.45 -16.59 -4.36
CA LEU A 225 -12.08 -16.00 -3.07
C LEU A 225 -13.02 -14.86 -2.66
N SER A 226 -13.59 -14.18 -3.65
CA SER A 226 -14.59 -13.13 -3.44
C SER A 226 -15.86 -13.62 -2.72
N ALA A 227 -16.15 -14.93 -2.76
CA ALA A 227 -17.26 -15.53 -2.01
C ALA A 227 -17.11 -15.42 -0.48
N LEU A 228 -15.89 -15.23 0.03
CA LEU A 228 -15.60 -15.01 1.45
C LEU A 228 -15.96 -13.60 1.92
N MET A 229 -16.26 -12.67 1.01
CA MET A 229 -16.49 -11.25 1.33
C MET A 229 -17.89 -11.00 1.87
N ASP A 230 -18.22 -11.65 2.99
CA ASP A 230 -19.48 -11.44 3.69
C ASP A 230 -19.49 -10.10 4.43
N ARG A 231 -20.51 -9.27 4.14
CA ARG A 231 -20.63 -7.90 4.68
C ARG A 231 -20.61 -7.88 6.22
N PRO A 232 -21.46 -8.65 6.94
CA PRO A 232 -21.39 -8.72 8.40
C PRO A 232 -20.00 -9.04 8.96
N SER A 233 -19.26 -9.95 8.33
CA SER A 233 -17.94 -10.37 8.81
C SER A 233 -16.89 -9.28 8.62
N ILE A 234 -16.86 -8.63 7.45
CA ILE A 234 -15.91 -7.55 7.14
C ILE A 234 -16.14 -6.33 8.05
N TYR A 235 -17.39 -5.90 8.22
CA TYR A 235 -17.72 -4.67 8.95
C TYR A 235 -17.73 -4.84 10.47
N LYS A 236 -17.61 -6.08 10.98
CA LYS A 236 -17.26 -6.37 12.38
C LYS A 236 -15.76 -6.32 12.66
N GLY A 237 -14.93 -6.21 11.63
CA GLY A 237 -13.48 -6.12 11.75
C GLY A 237 -13.02 -4.87 12.49
N TYR A 238 -11.79 -4.92 13.00
CA TYR A 238 -11.13 -3.80 13.67
C TYR A 238 -10.59 -2.75 12.70
N TYR A 239 -10.41 -3.15 11.44
CA TYR A 239 -9.97 -2.33 10.34
C TYR A 239 -10.48 -2.96 9.05
N HIS A 240 -10.95 -2.15 8.11
CA HIS A 240 -11.07 -2.57 6.72
C HIS A 240 -10.78 -1.42 5.76
N SER A 241 -10.14 -1.74 4.64
CA SER A 241 -9.81 -0.80 3.56
C SER A 241 -10.13 -1.47 2.22
N GLN A 242 -11.07 -0.89 1.48
CA GLN A 242 -11.35 -1.22 0.08
C GLN A 242 -10.55 -0.27 -0.80
N ARG A 243 -9.66 -0.79 -1.64
CA ARG A 243 -8.84 0.01 -2.54
C ARG A 243 -9.08 -0.43 -3.98
N LEU A 244 -9.12 0.55 -4.86
CA LEU A 244 -9.15 0.42 -6.31
C LEU A 244 -7.94 1.18 -6.83
N HIS A 245 -7.04 0.51 -7.52
CA HIS A 245 -5.89 1.13 -8.17
C HIS A 245 -5.92 0.80 -9.66
N LEU A 246 -5.71 1.82 -10.48
CA LEU A 246 -5.87 1.77 -11.92
C LEU A 246 -4.62 2.37 -12.54
N THR A 247 -4.05 1.66 -13.51
CA THR A 247 -3.00 2.16 -14.39
C THR A 247 -3.38 1.93 -15.85
N SER A 248 -3.06 2.89 -16.70
CA SER A 248 -3.41 2.85 -18.13
C SER A 248 -2.34 3.52 -18.97
N ASP A 249 -1.75 2.74 -19.87
CA ASP A 249 -0.75 3.21 -20.82
C ASP A 249 -1.34 3.53 -22.21
N ASP A 250 -2.65 3.36 -22.38
CA ASP A 250 -3.38 3.53 -23.66
C ASP A 250 -3.22 4.92 -24.30
N PHE A 251 -2.79 5.93 -23.54
CA PHE A 251 -2.71 7.32 -23.99
C PHE A 251 -1.29 7.78 -24.40
N GLY A 252 -0.27 6.94 -24.19
CA GLY A 252 1.12 7.27 -24.51
C GLY A 252 1.44 7.23 -26.02
N THR A 253 2.38 8.07 -26.47
CA THR A 253 2.92 8.04 -27.84
C THR A 253 3.92 6.90 -28.07
N ALA A 254 4.50 6.38 -26.99
CA ALA A 254 5.32 5.17 -27.03
C ALA A 254 4.39 3.96 -27.14
N LYS A 255 4.68 3.04 -28.06
CA LYS A 255 3.99 1.75 -28.15
C LYS A 255 4.31 0.91 -26.91
N SER A 256 3.67 1.22 -25.78
CA SER A 256 3.62 0.32 -24.64
C SER A 256 2.72 -0.85 -25.02
N ASN A 257 3.19 -2.07 -24.77
CA ASN A 257 2.35 -3.27 -24.90
C ASN A 257 1.46 -3.45 -23.66
N ALA A 258 1.60 -2.61 -22.63
CA ALA A 258 0.75 -2.61 -21.46
C ALA A 258 -0.55 -1.88 -21.79
N GLY A 259 -1.69 -2.49 -21.48
CA GLY A 259 -3.00 -1.88 -21.67
C GLY A 259 -3.48 -1.20 -20.38
N THR A 260 -4.72 -1.46 -20.00
CA THR A 260 -5.29 -1.00 -18.73
C THR A 260 -5.25 -2.12 -17.69
N MET A 261 -4.77 -1.81 -16.49
CA MET A 261 -4.76 -2.73 -15.35
C MET A 261 -5.60 -2.17 -14.20
N LEU A 262 -6.44 -3.03 -13.62
CA LEU A 262 -7.26 -2.74 -12.46
C LEU A 262 -6.87 -3.67 -11.32
N GLU A 263 -6.32 -3.09 -10.27
CA GLU A 263 -6.05 -3.75 -9.00
C GLU A 263 -7.15 -3.41 -7.99
N GLN A 264 -7.68 -4.45 -7.36
CA GLN A 264 -8.72 -4.36 -6.37
C GLN A 264 -8.23 -5.07 -5.11
N THR A 265 -8.03 -4.32 -4.03
CA THR A 265 -7.63 -4.91 -2.75
C THR A 265 -8.64 -4.65 -1.64
N LEU A 266 -8.85 -5.67 -0.80
CA LEU A 266 -9.61 -5.55 0.44
C LEU A 266 -8.72 -6.02 1.57
N THR A 267 -8.30 -5.09 2.42
CA THR A 267 -7.50 -5.40 3.62
C THR A 267 -8.41 -5.35 4.83
N VAL A 268 -8.46 -6.43 5.64
CA VAL A 268 -9.33 -6.53 6.81
C VAL A 268 -8.55 -7.10 7.99
N VAL A 269 -8.76 -6.55 9.18
CA VAL A 269 -8.25 -7.12 10.44
C VAL A 269 -9.42 -7.67 11.25
N LEU A 270 -9.46 -8.99 11.40
CA LEU A 270 -10.54 -9.73 12.04
C LEU A 270 -10.08 -10.34 13.35
N GLN A 271 -10.99 -10.45 14.31
CA GLN A 271 -10.76 -11.23 15.52
C GLN A 271 -11.51 -12.56 15.41
N PRO A 272 -10.84 -13.71 15.55
CA PRO A 272 -11.52 -15.00 15.53
C PRO A 272 -12.52 -15.13 16.69
N ASN A 273 -13.75 -15.54 16.38
CA ASN A 273 -14.75 -15.86 17.38
C ASN A 273 -14.51 -17.26 17.93
N THR A 274 -13.69 -17.38 18.97
CA THR A 274 -13.60 -18.62 19.74
C THR A 274 -13.95 -18.36 21.19
N LEU A 275 -15.07 -18.94 21.64
CA LEU A 275 -15.48 -19.00 23.05
C LEU A 275 -14.39 -19.65 23.95
N GLY A 276 -13.41 -20.32 23.34
CA GLY A 276 -12.19 -20.86 23.97
C GLY A 276 -10.97 -19.93 24.00
N ALA A 277 -11.07 -18.67 23.57
CA ALA A 277 -9.97 -17.69 23.54
C ALA A 277 -9.42 -17.27 24.93
N ARG A 278 -9.80 -17.97 25.99
CA ARG A 278 -9.22 -17.83 27.34
C ARG A 278 -8.55 -19.10 27.85
N ALA A 279 -8.36 -20.12 26.99
CA ALA A 279 -7.54 -21.27 27.33
C ALA A 279 -6.14 -20.80 27.71
N MET A 280 -5.83 -20.86 29.01
CA MET A 280 -4.50 -20.61 29.54
C MET A 280 -3.77 -21.94 29.61
N VAL A 281 -2.64 -22.03 28.92
CA VAL A 281 -1.71 -23.15 29.05
C VAL A 281 -0.49 -22.60 29.78
N SER A 282 -0.21 -23.15 30.97
CA SER A 282 0.94 -22.74 31.80
C SER A 282 0.99 -21.23 32.10
N GLY A 283 -0.17 -20.61 32.38
CA GLY A 283 -0.27 -19.18 32.72
C GLY A 283 -0.13 -18.21 31.54
N LYS A 284 0.09 -18.71 30.31
CA LYS A 284 0.13 -17.90 29.08
C LYS A 284 -1.14 -18.11 28.26
N THR A 285 -1.61 -17.05 27.61
CA THR A 285 -2.79 -17.12 26.75
C THR A 285 -2.43 -17.69 25.38
N LEU A 286 -3.22 -18.66 24.93
CA LEU A 286 -3.06 -19.26 23.61
C LEU A 286 -3.54 -18.29 22.52
N GLN A 287 -2.88 -18.31 21.36
CA GLN A 287 -3.40 -17.62 20.17
C GLN A 287 -4.72 -18.27 19.74
N PRO A 288 -5.72 -17.48 19.32
CA PRO A 288 -7.01 -18.02 18.93
C PRO A 288 -6.87 -18.84 17.65
N SER A 289 -7.45 -20.04 17.65
CA SER A 289 -7.60 -20.83 16.43
C SER A 289 -8.63 -20.19 15.52
N TRP A 290 -8.42 -20.32 14.21
CA TRP A 290 -9.31 -19.78 13.21
C TRP A 290 -9.40 -20.70 12.00
N SER A 291 -10.53 -20.63 11.31
CA SER A 291 -10.72 -21.10 9.93
C SER A 291 -11.37 -20.01 9.08
N LEU A 292 -11.32 -20.14 7.76
CA LEU A 292 -12.02 -19.25 6.83
C LEU A 292 -13.50 -19.10 7.21
N ASN A 293 -14.16 -20.22 7.53
CA ASN A 293 -15.55 -20.21 7.99
C ASN A 293 -15.73 -19.45 9.31
N SER A 294 -14.80 -19.55 10.26
CA SER A 294 -14.90 -18.82 11.52
C SER A 294 -14.67 -17.31 11.38
N LEU A 295 -13.84 -16.90 10.40
CA LEU A 295 -13.47 -15.51 10.14
C LEU A 295 -14.52 -14.79 9.30
N PHE A 296 -15.00 -15.46 8.26
CA PHE A 296 -15.85 -14.87 7.22
C PHE A 296 -17.29 -15.38 7.24
N GLY A 297 -17.59 -16.45 8.00
CA GLY A 297 -18.91 -17.10 8.01
C GLY A 297 -19.20 -17.93 6.76
N ARG A 298 -18.19 -18.16 5.92
CA ARG A 298 -18.32 -18.85 4.62
C ARG A 298 -17.09 -19.71 4.30
N LYS A 299 -17.28 -20.67 3.41
CA LYS A 299 -16.23 -21.51 2.83
C LYS A 299 -16.10 -21.21 1.33
N VAL A 300 -14.98 -21.62 0.72
CA VAL A 300 -14.78 -21.47 -0.73
C VAL A 300 -15.14 -22.77 -1.43
N HIS A 301 -16.05 -22.71 -2.40
CA HIS A 301 -16.58 -23.89 -3.10
C HIS A 301 -15.86 -24.18 -4.42
N GLY A 302 -14.65 -23.63 -4.59
CA GLY A 302 -13.82 -23.76 -5.77
C GLY A 302 -13.41 -22.42 -6.36
N LYS A 303 -12.52 -22.48 -7.35
CA LYS A 303 -11.97 -21.34 -8.08
C LYS A 303 -13.04 -20.60 -8.89
N CYS A 304 -12.88 -19.28 -9.04
CA CYS A 304 -13.63 -18.51 -10.03
C CYS A 304 -13.33 -19.04 -11.45
N SER A 305 -14.36 -19.47 -12.18
CA SER A 305 -14.21 -20.18 -13.47
C SER A 305 -13.47 -19.39 -14.55
N VAL A 306 -13.48 -18.06 -14.45
CA VAL A 306 -12.81 -17.14 -15.37
C VAL A 306 -11.46 -16.64 -14.86
N SER A 307 -11.04 -17.04 -13.66
CA SER A 307 -9.74 -16.67 -13.11
C SER A 307 -8.63 -17.53 -13.73
N LYS A 308 -7.46 -16.94 -13.93
CA LYS A 308 -6.23 -17.63 -14.31
C LYS A 308 -5.63 -18.39 -13.13
N SER A 309 -5.67 -17.81 -11.92
CA SER A 309 -5.21 -18.45 -10.68
C SER A 309 -6.06 -18.01 -9.48
N SER A 310 -6.17 -18.90 -8.49
CA SER A 310 -6.93 -18.66 -7.26
C SER A 310 -6.17 -19.25 -6.09
N ASN A 311 -5.38 -18.42 -5.43
CA ASN A 311 -4.38 -18.90 -4.47
C ASN A 311 -4.63 -18.29 -3.09
N VAL A 312 -4.52 -19.11 -2.05
CA VAL A 312 -4.54 -18.65 -0.66
C VAL A 312 -3.14 -18.78 -0.08
N TYR A 313 -2.70 -17.74 0.60
CA TYR A 313 -1.39 -17.63 1.20
C TYR A 313 -1.52 -17.48 2.70
N VAL A 314 -0.69 -18.19 3.45
CA VAL A 314 -0.51 -17.95 4.90
C VAL A 314 0.92 -17.50 5.13
N GLN A 315 1.09 -16.29 5.66
CA GLN A 315 2.41 -15.73 5.94
C GLN A 315 2.74 -15.79 7.43
N PHE A 316 3.90 -16.35 7.73
CA PHE A 316 4.55 -16.21 9.03
C PHE A 316 5.72 -15.24 8.89
N GLU A 317 5.59 -14.09 9.54
CA GLU A 317 6.63 -13.06 9.58
C GLU A 317 7.91 -13.57 10.25
N GLN A 318 9.05 -12.97 9.91
CA GLN A 318 10.37 -13.32 10.45
C GLN A 318 10.38 -13.48 11.98
N ASN A 319 9.86 -12.50 12.71
CA ASN A 319 9.83 -12.54 14.17
C ASN A 319 8.98 -13.70 14.73
N LEU A 320 7.89 -14.06 14.04
CA LEU A 320 7.09 -15.23 14.40
C LEU A 320 7.88 -16.51 14.13
N VAL A 321 8.57 -16.61 12.98
CA VAL A 321 9.39 -17.77 12.62
C VAL A 321 10.52 -17.98 13.64
N SER A 322 11.20 -16.92 14.07
CA SER A 322 12.22 -16.98 15.12
C SER A 322 11.64 -17.52 16.44
N GLU A 323 10.49 -17.00 16.89
CA GLU A 323 9.83 -17.48 18.11
C GLU A 323 9.36 -18.94 18.01
N LEU A 324 8.88 -19.37 16.84
CA LEU A 324 8.51 -20.76 16.59
C LEU A 324 9.71 -21.71 16.73
N LYS A 325 10.90 -21.30 16.25
CA LYS A 325 12.14 -22.07 16.44
C LYS A 325 12.53 -22.16 17.91
N GLU A 326 12.42 -21.06 18.66
CA GLU A 326 12.76 -21.02 20.08
C GLU A 326 11.80 -21.86 20.95
N VAL A 327 10.50 -21.85 20.66
CA VAL A 327 9.53 -22.70 21.35
C VAL A 327 9.80 -24.18 21.06
N ARG A 328 10.20 -24.54 19.83
CA ARG A 328 10.56 -25.93 19.46
C ARG A 328 11.81 -26.43 20.19
N LYS A 329 12.84 -25.59 20.32
CA LYS A 329 14.06 -25.93 21.09
C LYS A 329 13.73 -26.26 22.55
N LYS A 330 12.78 -25.54 23.14
CA LYS A 330 12.33 -25.77 24.52
C LYS A 330 11.47 -27.03 24.69
N SER A 331 10.93 -27.59 23.60
CA SER A 331 10.04 -28.76 23.66
C SER A 331 10.75 -30.10 23.39
N GLU A 332 12.09 -30.16 23.41
CA GLU A 332 12.91 -31.38 23.22
C GLU A 332 12.56 -32.22 21.97
N ALA A 333 12.07 -31.59 20.90
CA ALA A 333 11.73 -32.28 19.65
C ALA A 333 13.00 -32.47 18.77
N PRO A 334 13.16 -33.61 18.08
CA PRO A 334 14.37 -33.92 17.31
C PRO A 334 14.68 -32.89 16.21
N GLU A 335 15.97 -32.61 16.05
CA GLU A 335 16.58 -31.72 15.05
C GLU A 335 16.62 -32.36 13.64
N SER A 336 15.47 -32.76 13.09
CA SER A 336 15.38 -32.97 11.63
C SER A 336 15.08 -31.65 10.93
N GLY A 337 15.93 -31.33 9.95
CA GLY A 337 16.16 -29.99 9.41
C GLY A 337 14.92 -29.22 8.95
N ILE A 338 14.75 -28.05 9.60
CA ILE A 338 13.97 -26.89 9.19
C ILE A 338 12.47 -27.20 8.95
N LEU A 339 11.61 -26.18 9.02
CA LEU A 339 10.18 -26.20 8.64
C LEU A 339 9.92 -26.57 7.15
N ILE A 340 10.77 -27.41 6.53
CA ILE A 340 10.93 -27.54 5.07
C ILE A 340 10.43 -28.87 4.53
N HIS A 341 10.43 -29.96 5.29
CA HIS A 341 9.97 -31.24 4.74
C HIS A 341 9.05 -31.99 5.72
N ASP A 342 7.79 -32.12 5.27
CA ASP A 342 6.90 -33.27 5.46
C ASP A 342 5.98 -33.44 6.68
N ASP A 343 5.81 -32.47 7.60
CA ASP A 343 4.67 -32.62 8.53
C ASP A 343 4.12 -31.32 9.16
N PHE A 344 3.50 -30.44 8.36
CA PHE A 344 2.64 -29.37 8.90
C PHE A 344 1.36 -29.93 9.57
N GLY A 345 1.00 -31.19 9.29
CA GLY A 345 -0.07 -31.91 9.99
C GLY A 345 0.32 -32.33 11.40
N ASN A 346 1.57 -32.75 11.60
CA ASN A 346 2.08 -33.24 12.89
C ASN A 346 3.03 -32.26 13.61
N ASN A 347 2.88 -30.96 13.36
CA ASN A 347 3.61 -29.94 14.11
C ASN A 347 3.07 -29.87 15.57
N THR A 348 3.99 -29.82 16.53
CA THR A 348 3.69 -29.81 17.96
C THR A 348 3.20 -28.44 18.47
N ILE A 349 3.48 -27.37 17.73
CA ILE A 349 3.19 -25.98 18.10
C ILE A 349 1.85 -25.52 17.51
N PHE A 350 1.59 -25.87 16.25
CA PHE A 350 0.35 -25.53 15.55
C PHE A 350 -0.04 -26.65 14.59
N GLU A 351 -1.24 -26.57 14.05
CA GLU A 351 -1.77 -27.53 13.08
C GLU A 351 -2.60 -26.77 12.05
N MET A 352 -2.41 -27.13 10.78
CA MET A 352 -3.17 -26.60 9.66
C MET A 352 -4.23 -27.61 9.23
N SER A 353 -5.40 -27.15 8.78
CA SER A 353 -6.46 -28.04 8.28
C SER A 353 -6.12 -28.70 6.93
N ALA A 354 -5.17 -28.14 6.18
CA ALA A 354 -4.66 -28.66 4.92
C ALA A 354 -3.13 -28.51 4.86
N SER A 355 -2.46 -29.39 4.11
CA SER A 355 -1.05 -29.25 3.77
C SER A 355 -0.85 -28.18 2.69
N PRO A 356 0.20 -27.35 2.77
CA PRO A 356 0.50 -26.39 1.71
C PRO A 356 0.99 -27.11 0.45
N ASP A 357 0.62 -26.59 -0.72
CA ASP A 357 1.08 -27.09 -2.02
C ASP A 357 2.51 -26.63 -2.30
N ARG A 358 2.85 -25.42 -1.85
CA ARG A 358 4.19 -24.85 -1.95
C ARG A 358 4.55 -24.06 -0.71
N VAL A 359 5.80 -24.16 -0.30
CA VAL A 359 6.39 -23.36 0.77
C VAL A 359 7.47 -22.48 0.17
N VAL A 360 7.30 -21.16 0.28
CA VAL A 360 8.26 -20.18 -0.23
C VAL A 360 8.88 -19.41 0.92
N LYS A 361 10.19 -19.18 0.84
CA LYS A 361 10.94 -18.42 1.83
C LYS A 361 11.41 -17.12 1.23
N GLU A 362 11.27 -16.05 1.98
CA GLU A 362 11.74 -14.74 1.56
C GLU A 362 13.28 -14.70 1.54
N VAL A 363 13.86 -14.35 0.39
CA VAL A 363 15.31 -14.25 0.22
C VAL A 363 15.74 -12.83 0.56
N GLU A 364 15.68 -12.46 1.84
CA GLU A 364 16.34 -11.25 2.32
C GLU A 364 17.76 -11.60 2.77
N ASN A 365 18.76 -11.24 1.96
CA ASN A 365 20.21 -11.35 2.21
C ASN A 365 20.71 -12.66 2.86
N LEU A 366 21.60 -13.36 2.16
CA LEU A 366 22.26 -14.65 2.45
C LEU A 366 22.86 -14.90 3.87
N GLN A 367 22.57 -14.11 4.90
CA GLN A 367 23.13 -14.19 6.25
C GLN A 367 22.12 -14.36 7.40
N LYS A 368 20.79 -14.32 7.18
CA LYS A 368 19.82 -14.57 8.26
C LYS A 368 18.99 -15.83 7.99
N GLU A 369 19.15 -16.85 8.83
CA GLU A 369 18.42 -18.13 8.77
C GLU A 369 16.92 -18.01 9.10
N ASP A 370 16.45 -16.83 9.51
CA ASP A 370 15.09 -16.55 9.97
C ASP A 370 14.29 -15.72 8.96
N SER A 371 14.17 -16.18 7.70
CA SER A 371 13.33 -15.51 6.71
C SER A 371 11.84 -15.67 7.03
N SER A 372 11.00 -14.74 6.55
CA SER A 372 9.56 -14.96 6.53
C SER A 372 9.21 -16.20 5.67
N ILE A 373 8.13 -16.89 6.04
CA ILE A 373 7.66 -18.10 5.36
C ILE A 373 6.28 -17.83 4.80
N LEU A 374 6.09 -18.14 3.52
CA LEU A 374 4.83 -18.06 2.80
C LEU A 374 4.37 -19.48 2.42
N LEU A 375 3.20 -19.87 2.92
CA LEU A 375 2.56 -21.14 2.60
C LEU A 375 1.49 -20.89 1.54
N GLU A 376 1.61 -21.52 0.38
CA GLU A 376 0.67 -21.38 -0.75
C GLU A 376 -0.27 -22.60 -0.81
N PHE A 377 -1.55 -22.31 -1.01
CA PHE A 377 -2.65 -23.27 -1.14
C PHE A 377 -3.42 -22.99 -2.43
N LEU A 378 -3.54 -23.98 -3.30
CA LEU A 378 -4.27 -23.91 -4.55
C LEU A 378 -5.74 -24.20 -4.33
N VAL A 379 -6.62 -23.27 -4.72
CA VAL A 379 -8.07 -23.44 -4.57
C VAL A 379 -8.66 -24.33 -5.67
N GLU A 380 -7.90 -24.60 -6.72
CA GLU A 380 -8.33 -25.38 -7.90
C GLU A 380 -8.71 -26.82 -7.55
N ASP A 381 -8.12 -27.38 -6.50
CA ASP A 381 -8.35 -28.76 -6.04
C ASP A 381 -9.66 -28.93 -5.25
N TYR A 382 -10.40 -27.85 -5.02
CA TYR A 382 -11.61 -27.81 -4.18
C TYR A 382 -12.85 -27.50 -5.01
N ASN A 383 -13.99 -28.06 -4.58
CA ASN A 383 -15.28 -27.95 -5.28
C ASN A 383 -16.46 -27.98 -4.29
N ASP A 384 -17.69 -28.02 -4.79
CA ASP A 384 -18.90 -28.07 -3.96
C ASP A 384 -18.96 -29.28 -3.00
N SER A 385 -18.40 -30.43 -3.40
CA SER A 385 -18.39 -31.66 -2.59
C SER A 385 -17.33 -31.64 -1.49
N LYS A 386 -16.21 -30.93 -1.72
CA LYS A 386 -15.12 -30.73 -0.78
C LYS A 386 -14.78 -29.25 -0.73
N PRO A 387 -15.54 -28.43 0.02
CA PRO A 387 -15.29 -27.00 0.11
C PRO A 387 -13.97 -26.73 0.84
N PHE A 388 -13.25 -25.72 0.38
CA PHE A 388 -12.02 -25.23 0.98
C PHE A 388 -12.32 -24.39 2.23
N ASP A 389 -11.85 -24.87 3.38
CA ASP A 389 -11.92 -24.19 4.68
C ASP A 389 -10.56 -24.31 5.37
N LEU A 390 -9.65 -23.42 4.99
CA LEU A 390 -8.33 -23.33 5.59
C LEU A 390 -8.42 -22.83 7.03
N GLY A 391 -7.75 -23.50 7.95
CA GLY A 391 -7.67 -23.08 9.33
C GLY A 391 -6.33 -23.40 9.98
N LEU A 392 -6.01 -22.60 11.00
CA LEU A 392 -4.82 -22.69 11.82
C LEU A 392 -5.26 -22.87 13.27
N ARG A 393 -4.78 -23.96 13.89
CA ARG A 393 -5.00 -24.29 15.30
C ARG A 393 -3.70 -24.21 16.07
N TRP A 394 -3.65 -23.37 17.09
CA TRP A 394 -2.49 -23.29 17.98
C TRP A 394 -2.58 -24.37 19.06
N LYS A 395 -1.48 -25.10 19.30
CA LYS A 395 -1.34 -26.10 20.38
C LYS A 395 -0.54 -25.55 21.55
N LEU A 396 0.42 -24.64 21.30
CA LEU A 396 1.26 -24.00 22.30
C LEU A 396 1.15 -22.46 22.23
N PRO A 397 1.30 -21.75 23.37
CA PRO A 397 1.27 -20.29 23.41
C PRO A 397 2.52 -19.69 22.77
N VAL A 398 2.33 -18.82 21.77
CA VAL A 398 3.40 -18.09 21.07
C VAL A 398 3.09 -16.59 21.12
N VAL A 399 4.11 -15.80 21.44
CA VAL A 399 4.04 -14.33 21.52
C VAL A 399 5.23 -13.77 20.75
N TRP A 400 4.96 -12.84 19.84
CA TRP A 400 5.96 -12.18 19.01
C TRP A 400 5.62 -10.70 18.83
N SER A 401 6.50 -9.94 18.18
CA SER A 401 6.26 -8.57 17.73
C SER A 401 6.27 -8.50 16.20
N CYS A 402 5.45 -7.64 15.61
CA CYS A 402 5.52 -7.37 14.17
C CYS A 402 6.75 -6.53 13.82
N GLN A 403 7.14 -6.57 12.55
CA GLN A 403 8.20 -5.70 12.02
C GLN A 403 7.73 -4.24 12.03
N GLN A 404 8.44 -3.40 12.79
CA GLN A 404 8.08 -2.00 12.97
C GLN A 404 8.66 -1.12 11.88
N ALA A 405 7.98 0.00 11.60
CA ALA A 405 8.53 1.07 10.79
C ALA A 405 9.83 1.61 11.40
N PRO A 406 10.80 2.04 10.58
CA PRO A 406 12.06 2.59 11.07
C PRO A 406 11.84 3.82 11.98
N LEU A 407 10.85 4.64 11.64
CA LEU A 407 10.44 5.80 12.41
C LEU A 407 8.93 5.73 12.69
N HIS A 408 8.55 6.07 13.91
CA HIS A 408 7.17 6.35 14.27
C HIS A 408 6.87 7.83 14.09
N ALA A 409 5.92 8.13 13.21
CA ALA A 409 5.47 9.49 12.95
C ALA A 409 4.18 9.80 13.73
N SER A 410 4.17 10.96 14.39
CA SER A 410 3.00 11.49 15.07
C SER A 410 2.81 12.95 14.70
N ARG A 411 1.55 13.36 14.52
CA ARG A 411 1.18 14.75 14.24
C ARG A 411 0.22 15.22 15.30
N PHE A 412 0.49 16.38 15.89
CA PHE A 412 -0.36 16.97 16.91
C PHE A 412 -0.39 18.49 16.80
N LEU A 413 -1.39 19.09 17.43
CA LEU A 413 -1.52 20.54 17.54
C LEU A 413 -0.99 20.99 18.89
N MET A 414 -0.22 22.08 18.90
CA MET A 414 0.32 22.74 20.07
C MET A 414 -0.33 24.11 20.24
N GLY A 415 -0.38 24.61 21.48
CA GLY A 415 -0.93 25.92 21.82
C GLY A 415 -2.26 25.86 22.57
N SER A 416 -2.65 26.99 23.16
CA SER A 416 -3.91 27.17 23.89
C SER A 416 -4.74 28.26 23.21
N GLY A 417 -5.97 27.92 22.83
CA GLY A 417 -6.92 28.87 22.22
C GLY A 417 -7.48 28.40 20.88
N ASN A 418 -8.53 29.08 20.42
CA ASN A 418 -9.21 28.79 19.15
C ASN A 418 -8.61 29.54 17.95
N GLU A 419 -7.60 30.39 18.17
CA GLU A 419 -7.13 31.35 17.17
C GLU A 419 -5.70 31.08 16.72
N ARG A 420 -4.74 30.96 17.66
CA ARG A 420 -3.32 30.73 17.36
C ARG A 420 -2.88 29.36 17.86
N GLY A 421 -2.08 28.66 17.08
CA GLY A 421 -1.50 27.39 17.47
C GLY A 421 -0.26 27.06 16.65
N ALA A 422 0.28 25.87 16.87
CA ALA A 422 1.33 25.31 16.04
C ALA A 422 1.01 23.87 15.65
N ILE A 423 1.40 23.46 14.45
CA ILE A 423 1.39 22.08 14.00
C ILE A 423 2.77 21.52 14.32
N ALA A 424 2.81 20.40 15.03
CA ALA A 424 4.03 19.65 15.29
C ALA A 424 3.95 18.28 14.62
N ILE A 425 5.00 17.92 13.88
CA ILE A 425 5.22 16.59 13.32
C ILE A 425 6.45 16.02 14.02
N SER A 426 6.27 14.96 14.80
CA SER A 426 7.35 14.29 15.52
C SER A 426 7.61 12.92 14.92
N LEU A 427 8.88 12.65 14.64
CA LEU A 427 9.42 11.41 14.13
C LEU A 427 10.32 10.83 15.22
N LYS A 428 10.03 9.62 15.68
CA LYS A 428 10.81 8.95 16.72
C LYS A 428 11.34 7.63 16.19
N SER A 429 12.63 7.37 16.39
CA SER A 429 13.22 6.07 16.06
C SER A 429 12.71 5.00 17.01
N LEU A 430 12.35 3.85 16.44
CA LEU A 430 11.93 2.65 17.19
C LEU A 430 13.07 1.65 17.36
N SER A 431 14.26 1.93 16.79
CA SER A 431 15.42 1.05 16.92
C SER A 431 16.04 1.18 18.32
N SER A 432 15.86 0.14 19.14
CA SER A 432 16.48 0.04 20.47
C SER A 432 17.85 -0.66 20.43
N ASN A 433 18.26 -1.27 19.31
CA ASN A 433 19.52 -2.03 19.20
C ASN A 433 20.00 -2.05 17.75
N ASN A 434 21.22 -1.56 17.51
CA ASN A 434 22.18 -1.75 16.39
C ASN A 434 21.76 -2.54 15.12
N THR A 435 20.52 -2.41 14.69
CA THR A 435 20.03 -2.92 13.41
C THR A 435 20.00 -1.71 12.49
N PRO A 436 20.74 -1.74 11.37
CA PRO A 436 20.72 -0.64 10.43
C PRO A 436 19.28 -0.46 9.97
N THR A 437 18.74 0.74 10.20
CA THR A 437 17.49 1.22 9.63
C THR A 437 17.49 0.86 8.15
N VAL A 438 16.45 0.17 7.65
CA VAL A 438 16.43 -0.22 6.23
C VAL A 438 16.56 1.03 5.37
N GLY A 439 17.58 1.07 4.50
CA GLY A 439 18.01 2.28 3.76
C GLY A 439 19.33 2.90 4.25
N CYS A 440 19.84 2.47 5.39
CA CYS A 440 21.09 2.95 5.99
C CYS A 440 22.18 1.87 5.93
N CYS A 441 22.73 1.64 4.74
CA CYS A 441 23.70 0.55 4.51
C CYS A 441 25.17 0.95 4.69
N GLU A 442 25.48 2.25 4.80
CA GLU A 442 26.87 2.74 4.83
C GLU A 442 27.10 3.79 5.92
N LYS A 443 28.33 3.87 6.42
CA LYS A 443 28.77 4.97 7.30
C LYS A 443 28.63 6.29 6.53
N GLY A 444 27.69 7.14 6.95
CA GLY A 444 27.36 8.40 6.27
C GLY A 444 26.07 8.38 5.45
N SER A 445 25.35 7.26 5.41
CA SER A 445 24.01 7.22 4.81
C SER A 445 23.03 8.14 5.55
N GLN A 446 22.15 8.79 4.80
CA GLN A 446 21.10 9.67 5.30
C GLN A 446 19.75 9.07 4.95
N LEU A 447 18.84 9.07 5.92
CA LEU A 447 17.45 8.69 5.74
C LEU A 447 16.71 9.83 5.05
N ARG A 448 16.16 9.56 3.87
CA ARG A 448 15.35 10.50 3.11
C ARG A 448 13.88 10.36 3.51
N ILE A 449 13.27 11.45 3.96
CA ILE A 449 11.89 11.47 4.43
C ILE A 449 11.09 12.47 3.61
N ASN A 450 10.03 11.98 2.97
CA ASN A 450 9.09 12.82 2.24
C ASN A 450 7.91 13.15 3.15
N ILE A 451 7.70 14.43 3.41
CA ILE A 451 6.58 14.94 4.19
C ILE A 451 5.61 15.62 3.23
N PHE A 452 4.40 15.09 3.19
CA PHE A 452 3.26 15.70 2.50
C PHE A 452 2.24 16.15 3.55
N GLN A 453 1.97 17.45 3.61
CA GLN A 453 1.04 18.04 4.56
C GLN A 453 0.04 18.92 3.84
N VAL A 454 -1.25 18.56 3.97
CA VAL A 454 -2.37 19.40 3.55
C VAL A 454 -3.00 20.05 4.78
N VAL A 455 -3.34 21.33 4.68
CA VAL A 455 -4.09 22.08 5.70
C VAL A 455 -5.34 22.70 5.06
N PRO A 456 -6.50 22.70 5.75
CA PRO A 456 -7.70 23.32 5.22
C PRO A 456 -7.51 24.81 4.93
N TRP A 457 -8.28 25.35 3.99
CA TRP A 457 -8.23 26.76 3.57
C TRP A 457 -8.42 27.76 4.74
N TYR A 458 -9.18 27.39 5.78
CA TYR A 458 -9.42 28.24 6.95
C TYR A 458 -8.26 28.24 7.96
N VAL A 459 -7.18 27.51 7.69
CA VAL A 459 -5.95 27.49 8.50
C VAL A 459 -4.85 28.20 7.74
N LYS A 460 -4.40 29.35 8.25
CA LYS A 460 -3.28 30.13 7.69
C LYS A 460 -2.00 29.71 8.38
N VAL A 461 -1.16 28.94 7.68
CA VAL A 461 0.12 28.47 8.20
C VAL A 461 1.21 29.48 7.87
N TYR A 462 1.98 29.86 8.88
CA TYR A 462 3.13 30.75 8.75
C TYR A 462 4.37 29.93 8.43
N TYR A 463 4.57 29.57 7.15
CA TYR A 463 5.68 28.71 6.75
C TYR A 463 7.08 29.25 7.08
N HIS A 464 7.23 30.57 7.24
CA HIS A 464 8.48 31.20 7.69
C HIS A 464 8.83 30.88 9.16
N THR A 465 7.89 30.33 9.95
CA THR A 465 8.09 29.91 11.34
C THR A 465 8.57 28.47 11.46
N LEU A 466 8.82 27.79 10.34
CA LEU A 466 9.29 26.42 10.31
C LEU A 466 10.57 26.26 11.14
N LYS A 467 10.48 25.44 12.19
CA LYS A 467 11.63 25.01 12.99
C LYS A 467 11.79 23.51 12.87
N VAL A 468 13.01 23.06 12.62
CA VAL A 468 13.37 21.65 12.56
C VAL A 468 14.30 21.35 13.72
N PHE A 469 13.91 20.39 14.55
CA PHE A 469 14.70 19.89 15.67
C PHE A 469 15.17 18.48 15.34
N ILE A 470 16.46 18.20 15.53
CA ILE A 470 17.03 16.86 15.43
C ILE A 470 17.72 16.59 16.77
N ASP A 471 17.32 15.53 17.45
CA ASP A 471 17.83 15.10 18.76
C ASP A 471 17.82 16.22 19.82
N GLY A 472 16.82 17.10 19.73
CA GLY A 472 16.62 18.25 20.63
C GLY A 472 17.34 19.53 20.21
N GLU A 473 18.23 19.47 19.21
CA GLU A 473 18.96 20.63 18.70
C GLU A 473 18.22 21.28 17.53
N LEU A 474 18.07 22.60 17.61
CA LEU A 474 17.49 23.39 16.52
C LEU A 474 18.47 23.41 15.34
N GLN A 475 18.04 22.87 14.22
CA GLN A 475 18.83 22.81 13.00
C GLN A 475 18.68 24.10 12.19
N SER A 476 19.75 24.49 11.49
CA SER A 476 19.65 25.52 10.46
C SER A 476 18.71 25.01 9.35
N THR A 477 17.76 25.84 8.91
CA THR A 477 16.68 25.43 8.00
C THR A 477 17.19 24.95 6.62
N MET A 478 18.47 25.14 6.28
CA MET A 478 19.02 24.81 4.95
C MET A 478 19.89 23.54 4.90
N GLU A 479 20.43 23.05 6.02
CA GLU A 479 21.40 21.92 5.98
C GLU A 479 20.71 20.56 5.78
N ASN A 480 19.56 20.36 6.42
CA ASN A 480 18.86 19.07 6.44
C ASN A 480 17.60 19.04 5.55
N ILE A 481 17.26 20.16 4.91
CA ILE A 481 16.13 20.26 3.97
C ILE A 481 16.68 20.18 2.56
N GLU A 482 16.44 19.06 1.88
CA GLU A 482 16.85 18.88 0.47
C GLU A 482 15.98 19.72 -0.46
N LYS A 483 14.66 19.73 -0.22
CA LYS A 483 13.69 20.42 -1.07
C LYS A 483 12.44 20.78 -0.27
N ILE A 484 11.84 21.93 -0.58
CA ILE A 484 10.57 22.35 0.00
C ILE A 484 9.70 23.06 -1.06
N HIS A 485 8.46 22.59 -1.23
CA HIS A 485 7.39 23.22 -2.02
C HIS A 485 6.32 23.67 -1.07
N ILE A 486 5.81 24.87 -1.30
CA ILE A 486 4.74 25.42 -0.49
C ILE A 486 3.73 26.08 -1.41
N SER A 487 2.48 25.67 -1.29
CA SER A 487 1.32 26.38 -1.83
C SER A 487 0.50 26.85 -0.64
N PRO A 488 0.51 28.15 -0.29
CA PRO A 488 -0.26 28.68 0.82
C PRO A 488 -1.77 28.47 0.64
N SER A 489 -2.51 28.42 1.75
CA SER A 489 -3.97 28.40 1.72
C SER A 489 -4.54 29.74 1.27
N GLU A 490 -5.60 29.69 0.47
CA GLU A 490 -6.39 30.86 0.06
C GLU A 490 -7.82 30.75 0.59
N ASP A 491 -8.31 31.83 1.21
CA ASP A 491 -9.60 31.85 1.90
C ASP A 491 -10.74 31.45 0.98
N LYS A 492 -11.38 30.31 1.26
CA LYS A 492 -12.48 29.70 0.48
C LYS A 492 -12.11 29.34 -0.97
N VAL A 493 -10.83 29.32 -1.31
CA VAL A 493 -10.36 29.01 -2.67
C VAL A 493 -9.57 27.71 -2.69
N SER A 494 -8.55 27.55 -1.84
CA SER A 494 -7.66 26.38 -1.90
C SER A 494 -7.09 25.99 -0.53
N PRO A 495 -6.84 24.69 -0.30
CA PRO A 495 -6.10 24.24 0.88
C PRO A 495 -4.63 24.61 0.77
N GLY A 496 -3.98 24.77 1.93
CA GLY A 496 -2.53 24.93 1.98
C GLY A 496 -1.83 23.59 1.86
N VAL A 497 -0.72 23.55 1.14
CA VAL A 497 0.07 22.34 0.87
C VAL A 497 1.54 22.60 1.15
N MET A 498 2.18 21.65 1.83
CA MET A 498 3.63 21.62 2.01
C MET A 498 4.15 20.24 1.59
N GLU A 499 5.11 20.26 0.67
CA GLU A 499 5.88 19.09 0.24
C GLU A 499 7.33 19.31 0.63
N MET A 500 7.88 18.48 1.50
CA MET A 500 9.24 18.65 2.02
C MET A 500 10.01 17.35 1.98
N ILE A 501 11.27 17.42 1.57
CA ILE A 501 12.21 16.31 1.61
C ILE A 501 13.26 16.62 2.68
N LEU A 502 13.22 15.86 3.77
CA LEU A 502 14.19 15.93 4.85
C LEU A 502 15.25 14.85 4.70
N ARG A 503 16.49 15.20 5.01
CA ARG A 503 17.61 14.26 5.16
C ARG A 503 17.96 14.18 6.63
N LEU A 504 17.70 13.03 7.24
CA LEU A 504 18.05 12.76 8.62
C LEU A 504 19.26 11.83 8.68
N PRO A 505 20.17 11.98 9.67
CA PRO A 505 21.21 11.00 9.90
C PRO A 505 20.59 9.66 10.33
N CYS A 506 21.20 8.55 9.89
CA CYS A 506 20.67 7.21 10.20
C CYS A 506 20.65 6.82 11.69
N GLY A 507 21.35 7.57 12.54
CA GLY A 507 21.34 7.41 14.00
C GLY A 507 20.37 8.34 14.74
N VAL A 508 19.49 9.04 14.03
CA VAL A 508 18.54 9.98 14.65
C VAL A 508 17.64 9.27 15.66
N ILE A 509 17.51 9.82 16.86
CA ILE A 509 16.61 9.30 17.90
C ILE A 509 15.25 9.98 17.77
N THR A 510 15.26 11.31 17.60
CA THR A 510 14.06 12.11 17.43
C THR A 510 14.28 13.22 16.41
N ALA A 511 13.28 13.46 15.56
CA ALA A 511 13.19 14.67 14.77
C ALA A 511 11.81 15.29 14.95
N ALA A 512 11.73 16.61 15.01
CA ALA A 512 10.46 17.32 15.13
C ALA A 512 10.44 18.53 14.20
N LEU A 513 9.31 18.74 13.53
CA LEU A 513 9.03 19.93 12.75
C LEU A 513 7.91 20.71 13.44
N THR A 514 8.07 22.01 13.61
CA THR A 514 7.02 22.88 14.14
C THR A 514 6.73 24.05 13.20
N LEU A 515 5.45 24.36 13.05
CA LEU A 515 4.92 25.43 12.19
C LEU A 515 3.79 26.15 12.92
N GLU A 516 3.88 27.46 13.05
CA GLU A 516 2.81 28.27 13.65
C GLU A 516 1.68 28.52 12.64
N PHE A 517 0.45 28.62 13.13
CA PHE A 517 -0.73 28.89 12.30
C PHE A 517 -1.77 29.71 13.06
N ASP A 518 -2.59 30.42 12.29
CA ASP A 518 -3.82 31.05 12.77
C ASP A 518 -5.05 30.44 12.09
N LYS A 519 -6.14 30.28 12.85
CA LYS A 519 -7.45 29.95 12.30
C LYS A 519 -8.18 31.22 11.89
N VAL A 520 -8.70 31.24 10.67
CA VAL A 520 -9.54 32.34 10.21
C VAL A 520 -10.86 32.31 10.98
N LYS A 521 -11.18 33.41 11.68
CA LYS A 521 -12.47 33.56 12.36
C LYS A 521 -13.58 33.68 11.32
N HIS A 522 -14.57 32.81 11.42
CA HIS A 522 -15.88 33.07 10.85
C HIS A 522 -16.55 34.15 11.72
N PHE A 523 -16.71 35.35 11.17
CA PHE A 523 -17.79 36.22 11.59
C PHE A 523 -19.00 35.76 10.77
N ASP A 524 -19.86 34.95 11.40
CA ASP A 524 -21.16 34.57 10.84
C ASP A 524 -22.10 35.78 10.77
#